data_AF-C5LRI4-F1
#
_entry.id   AF-C5LRI4-F1
#
_cell.length_a   1.000
_cell.length_b   1.000
_cell.length_c   1.000
_cell.angle_alpha   90.00
_cell.angle_beta   90.00
_cell.angle_gamma   90.00
#
_symmetry.space_group_name_H-M   'P 1'
#
loop_
_entity.id
_entity.type
_entity.pdbx_description
1 polymer ?
#
loop_
_entity_poly.entity_id
_entity_poly.type
_entity_poly.pdbx_seq_one_letter_code
_entity_poly.pdbx_strand_id
1 'polypeptide(L)'
;MVNNFYRRHIIVDVLENAHPHVPLLGYLKWTLDCIVECNFLCDCNYNTCPLRVVQKGLTKRLEVFWTGRERGWGVRSLDVIKAGAFICEYAGELLPESVAETRGKELSDNYLFDLARHGAGK
;
A
#
# COMPACT_ATOMS: atom_id res chain seq x y z
N MET A 1 7.37 -24.05 14.45
CA MET A 1 6.45 -22.90 14.44
C MET A 1 7.25 -21.67 14.07
N VAL A 2 7.27 -21.28 12.79
CA VAL A 2 7.88 -20.00 12.37
C VAL A 2 6.75 -19.17 11.78
N ASN A 3 5.96 -18.55 12.66
CA ASN A 3 4.95 -17.58 12.27
C ASN A 3 5.61 -16.21 12.12
N ASN A 4 6.38 -16.02 11.04
CA ASN A 4 6.92 -14.71 10.68
C ASN A 4 6.29 -14.22 9.38
N PHE A 5 4.95 -14.13 9.36
CA PHE A 5 4.26 -13.29 8.38
C PHE A 5 4.35 -11.84 8.87
N TYR A 6 5.47 -11.17 8.60
CA TYR A 6 5.56 -9.73 8.77
C TYR A 6 4.89 -9.07 7.57
N ARG A 7 3.61 -8.73 7.75
CA ARG A 7 2.86 -7.89 6.82
C ARG A 7 3.40 -6.46 6.91
N ARG A 8 4.30 -6.07 6.00
CA ARG A 8 4.70 -4.67 5.84
C ARG A 8 3.82 -4.05 4.77
N HIS A 9 2.97 -3.12 5.19
CA HIS A 9 1.98 -2.49 4.33
C HIS A 9 2.66 -1.52 3.35
N ILE A 10 2.58 -1.81 2.05
CA ILE A 10 2.88 -0.84 1.00
C ILE A 10 1.58 -0.13 0.67
N ILE A 11 1.61 1.20 0.77
CA ILE A 11 0.44 2.05 0.55
C ILE A 11 0.42 2.46 -0.92
N VAL A 12 -0.58 1.97 -1.65
CA VAL A 12 -0.85 2.41 -3.02
C VAL A 12 -1.87 3.54 -2.94
N ASP A 13 -1.41 4.76 -3.21
CA ASP A 13 -2.24 5.96 -3.18
C ASP A 13 -2.25 6.66 -4.53
N VAL A 14 -3.32 7.41 -4.81
CA VAL A 14 -3.39 8.31 -5.96
C VAL A 14 -2.72 9.63 -5.59
N LEU A 15 -1.48 9.84 -6.01
CA LEU A 15 -0.80 11.14 -5.89
C LEU A 15 -1.18 12.03 -7.09
N GLU A 16 -2.23 12.83 -6.99
CA GLU A 16 -2.38 14.01 -7.86
C GLU A 16 -1.90 15.26 -7.11
N ASN A 17 -1.05 16.05 -7.77
CA ASN A 17 -0.43 17.29 -7.26
C ASN A 17 -1.41 18.13 -6.41
N ALA A 18 -1.29 18.05 -5.07
CA ALA A 18 -2.24 18.66 -4.15
C ALA A 18 -1.75 20.02 -3.62
N HIS A 19 -2.62 21.03 -3.74
CA HIS A 19 -2.44 22.42 -3.24
C HIS A 19 -2.17 22.51 -1.73
N PRO A 20 -1.50 23.58 -1.22
CA PRO A 20 -0.74 23.56 0.03
C PRO A 20 -1.49 23.63 1.38
N HIS A 21 -2.82 23.80 1.48
CA HIS A 21 -3.45 23.95 2.81
C HIS A 21 -4.40 22.81 3.25
N VAL A 22 -4.30 22.43 4.54
CA VAL A 22 -5.08 21.47 5.37
C VAL A 22 -4.71 19.97 5.34
N PRO A 23 -4.47 19.32 6.51
CA PRO A 23 -4.62 17.88 6.71
C PRO A 23 -6.02 17.60 7.28
N LEU A 24 -6.94 17.18 6.42
CA LEU A 24 -8.26 16.69 6.83
C LEU A 24 -8.51 15.35 6.14
N LEU A 25 -9.06 14.41 6.89
CA LEU A 25 -9.89 13.32 6.37
C LEU A 25 -9.18 12.08 5.75
N GLY A 26 -8.04 11.63 6.27
CA GLY A 26 -7.49 10.31 5.88
C GLY A 26 -6.94 10.24 4.46
N TYR A 27 -6.46 11.38 3.94
CA TYR A 27 -5.78 11.49 2.65
C TYR A 27 -4.31 11.92 2.85
N LEU A 28 -3.37 11.26 2.17
CA LEU A 28 -1.96 11.67 2.15
C LEU A 28 -1.75 12.89 1.26
N LYS A 29 -1.00 13.86 1.78
CA LYS A 29 -0.66 15.11 1.09
C LYS A 29 0.82 15.25 0.75
N TRP A 30 1.68 14.44 1.38
CA TRP A 30 3.13 14.47 1.22
C TRP A 30 3.67 13.04 1.15
N THR A 31 4.69 12.80 0.34
CA THR A 31 5.51 11.59 0.40
C THR A 31 6.35 11.66 1.67
N LEU A 32 5.78 11.21 2.79
CA LEU A 32 6.56 10.89 3.98
C LEU A 32 7.28 9.55 3.72
N ASP A 33 8.54 9.44 4.14
CA ASP A 33 9.29 8.17 4.06
C ASP A 33 8.63 7.05 4.89
N CYS A 34 7.77 7.41 5.84
CA CYS A 34 7.00 6.49 6.67
C CYS A 34 5.71 7.13 7.19
N ILE A 35 4.63 6.35 7.25
CA ILE A 35 3.36 6.73 7.86
C ILE A 35 3.16 5.91 9.13
N VAL A 36 2.88 6.59 10.24
CA VAL A 36 2.67 5.97 11.54
C VAL A 36 1.19 6.04 11.90
N GLU A 37 0.56 4.88 12.06
CA GLU A 37 -0.83 4.78 12.50
C GLU A 37 -0.95 4.56 14.01
N CYS A 38 -2.08 4.94 14.59
CA CYS A 38 -2.43 4.53 15.95
C CYS A 38 -2.57 3.00 16.03
N ASN A 39 -2.11 2.42 17.14
CA ASN A 39 -2.21 0.98 17.40
C ASN A 39 -3.12 0.70 18.61
N PHE A 40 -3.31 -0.58 18.97
CA PHE A 40 -4.21 -0.98 20.06
C PHE A 40 -3.86 -0.40 21.45
N LEU A 41 -2.67 0.16 21.64
CA LEU A 41 -2.24 0.85 22.86
C LEU A 41 -2.66 2.33 22.91
N CYS A 42 -3.19 2.88 21.82
CA CYS A 42 -3.70 4.25 21.80
C CYS A 42 -5.14 4.31 22.32
N ASP A 43 -5.47 5.31 23.16
CA ASP A 43 -6.80 5.53 23.75
C ASP A 43 -7.88 6.02 22.74
N CYS A 44 -7.56 6.08 21.45
CA CYS A 44 -8.48 6.54 20.42
C CYS A 44 -9.48 5.46 20.01
N ASN A 45 -10.71 5.87 19.65
CA ASN A 45 -11.70 4.96 19.10
C ASN A 45 -11.26 4.42 17.73
N TYR A 46 -11.25 3.10 17.57
CA TYR A 46 -10.79 2.43 16.35
C TYR A 46 -11.54 2.89 15.08
N ASN A 47 -12.86 3.05 15.17
CA ASN A 47 -13.71 3.36 14.02
C ASN A 47 -13.57 4.82 13.57
N THR A 48 -13.41 5.75 14.51
CA THR A 48 -13.43 7.20 14.22
C THR A 48 -12.05 7.85 14.20
N CYS A 49 -10.99 7.16 14.65
CA CYS A 49 -9.64 7.71 14.63
C CYS A 49 -9.18 8.00 13.18
N PRO A 50 -8.76 9.25 12.86
CA PRO A 50 -8.27 9.61 11.54
C PRO A 50 -6.84 9.12 11.27
N LEU A 51 -6.11 8.68 12.31
CA LEU A 51 -4.78 8.07 12.21
C LEU A 51 -4.84 6.52 12.11
N ARG A 52 -6.02 5.98 11.79
CA ARG A 52 -6.26 4.56 11.47
C ARG A 52 -6.97 4.50 10.12
N VAL A 53 -6.21 4.39 9.04
CA VAL A 53 -6.71 4.37 7.66
C VAL A 53 -6.40 3.01 7.03
N VAL A 54 -5.12 2.67 6.90
CA VAL A 54 -4.60 1.45 6.27
C VAL A 54 -5.06 0.21 7.03
N GLN A 55 -4.99 0.24 8.37
CA GLN A 55 -5.42 -0.90 9.21
C GLN A 55 -6.92 -1.23 9.13
N LYS A 56 -7.74 -0.34 8.52
CA LYS A 56 -9.16 -0.62 8.26
C LYS A 56 -9.37 -1.51 7.02
N GLY A 57 -8.30 -1.80 6.28
CA GLY A 57 -8.32 -2.70 5.14
C GLY A 57 -8.93 -2.09 3.89
N LEU A 58 -9.33 -2.95 2.95
CA LEU A 58 -9.87 -2.53 1.65
C LEU A 58 -11.23 -1.84 1.82
N THR A 59 -11.30 -0.56 1.45
CA THR A 59 -12.53 0.24 1.51
C THR A 59 -13.12 0.58 0.14
N LYS A 60 -12.38 0.31 -0.94
CA LYS A 60 -12.79 0.59 -2.33
C LYS A 60 -13.22 -0.70 -3.01
N ARG A 61 -14.25 -0.62 -3.86
CA ARG A 61 -14.64 -1.73 -4.73
C ARG A 61 -13.66 -1.79 -5.90
N LEU A 62 -12.83 -2.82 -5.91
CA LEU A 62 -11.84 -3.06 -6.95
C LEU A 62 -12.25 -4.23 -7.83
N GLU A 63 -11.86 -4.19 -9.09
CA GLU A 63 -12.08 -5.25 -10.07
C GLU A 63 -10.76 -5.59 -10.75
N VAL A 64 -10.47 -6.90 -10.82
CA VAL A 64 -9.40 -7.45 -11.64
C VAL A 64 -9.94 -7.65 -13.04
N PHE A 65 -9.33 -7.02 -14.03
CA PHE A 65 -9.81 -7.05 -15.42
C PHE A 65 -8.66 -7.25 -16.40
N TRP A 66 -8.98 -7.84 -17.54
CA TRP A 66 -8.01 -8.06 -18.61
C TRP A 66 -7.77 -6.77 -19.40
N THR A 67 -6.51 -6.35 -19.51
CA THR A 67 -6.10 -5.12 -20.18
C THR A 67 -5.56 -5.33 -21.60
N GLY A 68 -5.49 -6.59 -22.06
CA GLY A 68 -4.93 -6.97 -23.37
C GLY A 68 -3.62 -7.75 -23.26
N ARG A 69 -3.14 -8.27 -24.39
CA ARG A 69 -1.96 -9.16 -24.44
C ARG A 69 -0.65 -8.49 -24.01
N GLU A 70 -0.55 -7.17 -24.14
CA GLU A 70 0.68 -6.42 -23.84
C GLU A 70 0.90 -6.22 -22.34
N ARG A 71 -0.18 -5.99 -21.59
CA ARG A 71 -0.14 -5.64 -20.15
C ARG A 71 -0.72 -6.72 -19.23
N GLY A 72 -1.49 -7.65 -19.77
CA GLY A 72 -2.07 -8.76 -19.01
C GLY A 72 -3.25 -8.31 -18.14
N TRP A 73 -3.25 -8.76 -16.88
CA TRP A 73 -4.28 -8.40 -15.91
C TRP A 73 -3.95 -7.09 -15.21
N GLY A 74 -4.96 -6.24 -15.04
CA GLY A 74 -4.89 -5.00 -14.29
C GLY A 74 -5.95 -4.94 -13.20
N VAL A 75 -5.83 -3.94 -12.34
CA VAL A 75 -6.83 -3.62 -11.31
C VAL A 75 -7.41 -2.24 -11.61
N ARG A 76 -8.73 -2.10 -11.54
CA ARG A 76 -9.43 -0.82 -11.61
C ARG A 76 -10.39 -0.65 -10.43
N SER A 77 -10.74 0.59 -10.13
CA SER A 77 -11.77 0.91 -9.14
C SER A 77 -13.14 1.06 -9.79
N LEU A 78 -14.17 0.57 -9.11
CA LEU A 78 -15.59 0.81 -9.43
C LEU A 78 -16.13 2.06 -8.71
N ASP A 79 -15.33 2.64 -7.81
CA ASP A 79 -15.63 3.87 -7.07
C ASP A 79 -14.72 5.01 -7.52
N VAL A 80 -15.20 6.26 -7.39
CA VAL A 80 -14.33 7.44 -7.55
C VAL A 80 -13.29 7.46 -6.42
N ILE A 81 -12.03 7.54 -6.79
CA ILE A 81 -10.90 7.65 -5.86
C ILE A 81 -10.42 9.10 -5.86
N LYS A 82 -10.44 9.75 -4.70
CA LYS A 82 -9.87 11.08 -4.52
C LYS A 82 -8.36 10.98 -4.37
N ALA A 83 -7.63 12.02 -4.79
CA ALA A 83 -6.20 12.13 -4.53
C ALA A 83 -5.87 11.98 -3.04
N GLY A 84 -4.78 11.28 -2.74
CA GLY A 84 -4.30 10.93 -1.40
C GLY A 84 -5.06 9.77 -0.74
N ALA A 85 -6.04 9.14 -1.41
CA ALA A 85 -6.82 8.08 -0.80
C ALA A 85 -6.06 6.76 -0.77
N PHE A 86 -6.14 6.07 0.37
CA PHE A 86 -5.76 4.67 0.48
C PHE A 86 -6.58 3.79 -0.48
N ILE A 87 -5.89 3.03 -1.34
CA ILE A 87 -6.52 2.03 -2.22
C ILE A 87 -6.51 0.66 -1.56
N CYS A 88 -5.32 0.06 -1.47
CA CYS A 88 -5.11 -1.25 -0.91
C CYS A 88 -3.64 -1.46 -0.57
N GLU A 89 -3.37 -2.60 0.05
CA GLU A 89 -2.01 -3.05 0.31
C GLU A 89 -1.51 -3.99 -0.77
N TYR A 90 -0.22 -3.87 -1.09
CA TYR A 90 0.52 -4.95 -1.75
C TYR A 90 0.78 -6.10 -0.76
N ALA A 91 -0.18 -6.99 -0.61
CA ALA A 91 -0.08 -8.12 0.32
C ALA A 91 0.67 -9.30 -0.31
N GLY A 92 1.63 -9.87 0.41
CA GLY A 92 2.42 -11.01 -0.04
C GLY A 92 3.29 -11.62 1.06
N GLU A 93 4.16 -12.54 0.69
CA GLU A 93 5.18 -13.10 1.59
C GLU A 93 6.35 -12.11 1.73
N LEU A 94 6.80 -11.84 2.96
CA LEU A 94 8.01 -11.06 3.17
C LEU A 94 9.23 -11.97 2.98
N LEU A 95 10.03 -11.66 1.97
CA LEU A 95 11.21 -12.44 1.62
C LEU A 95 12.49 -11.67 1.96
N PRO A 96 13.52 -12.34 2.49
CA PRO A 96 14.89 -11.83 2.46
C PRO A 96 15.32 -11.56 1.01
N GLU A 97 16.16 -10.55 0.80
CA GLU A 97 16.62 -10.14 -0.53
C GLU A 97 17.21 -11.29 -1.34
N SER A 98 18.04 -12.13 -0.72
CA SER A 98 18.64 -13.30 -1.37
C SER A 98 17.59 -14.31 -1.88
N VAL A 99 16.52 -14.54 -1.12
CA VAL A 99 15.44 -15.46 -1.51
C VAL A 99 14.61 -14.84 -2.63
N ALA A 100 14.31 -13.54 -2.54
CA ALA A 100 13.60 -12.82 -3.60
C ALA A 100 14.38 -12.83 -4.91
N GLU A 101 15.69 -12.62 -4.87
CA GLU A 101 16.56 -12.63 -6.06
C GLU A 101 16.61 -14.02 -6.71
N THR A 102 16.78 -15.08 -5.92
CA THR A 102 16.75 -16.46 -6.43
C THR A 102 15.41 -16.77 -7.09
N ARG A 103 14.28 -16.49 -6.40
CA ARG A 103 12.95 -16.77 -6.94
C ARG A 103 12.63 -15.92 -8.17
N GLY A 104 13.06 -14.66 -8.22
CA GLY A 104 12.86 -13.79 -9.38
C GLY A 104 13.53 -14.32 -10.64
N LYS A 105 14.71 -14.95 -10.50
CA LYS A 105 15.41 -15.61 -11.61
C LYS A 105 14.70 -16.88 -12.10
N GLU A 106 14.05 -17.61 -11.20
CA GLU A 106 13.38 -18.89 -11.51
C GLU A 106 11.94 -18.72 -12.02
N LEU A 107 11.18 -17.78 -11.46
CA LEU A 107 9.71 -17.69 -11.62
C LEU A 107 9.23 -16.35 -12.21
N SER A 108 10.15 -15.46 -12.60
CA SER A 108 9.94 -14.04 -12.93
C SER A 108 9.70 -13.14 -11.71
N ASP A 109 10.17 -11.90 -11.81
CA ASP A 109 10.11 -10.84 -10.82
C ASP A 109 8.85 -9.96 -10.89
N ASN A 110 7.90 -10.28 -11.76
CA ASN A 110 6.67 -9.51 -12.00
C ASN A 110 5.78 -9.29 -10.75
N TYR A 111 5.97 -10.10 -9.71
CA TYR A 111 5.21 -10.03 -8.45
C TYR A 111 6.11 -9.86 -7.22
N LEU A 112 7.31 -9.30 -7.41
CA LEU A 112 8.20 -8.91 -6.32
C LEU A 112 8.11 -7.40 -6.11
N PHE A 113 7.94 -6.99 -4.86
CA PHE A 113 7.98 -5.59 -4.46
C PHE A 113 9.13 -5.34 -3.50
N ASP A 114 10.02 -4.41 -3.86
CA ASP A 114 11.17 -4.00 -3.04
C ASP A 114 10.78 -2.89 -2.04
N LEU A 115 10.91 -3.19 -0.75
CA LEU A 115 10.61 -2.27 0.35
C LEU A 115 11.66 -1.17 0.55
N ALA A 116 12.91 -1.37 0.12
CA ALA A 116 14.02 -0.48 0.44
C ALA A 116 14.06 0.79 -0.44
N ARG A 117 13.46 0.74 -1.63
CA ARG A 117 13.54 1.83 -2.61
C ARG A 117 12.60 3.02 -2.36
N HIS A 118 11.73 2.94 -1.35
CA HIS A 118 10.69 3.96 -1.10
C HIS A 118 10.84 4.68 0.26
N GLY A 119 11.94 4.49 0.99
CA GLY A 119 12.15 5.08 2.33
C GLY A 119 13.57 5.57 2.62
N ALA A 120 14.42 5.70 1.60
CA ALA A 120 15.74 6.30 1.74
C ALA A 120 15.97 7.26 0.59
N GLY A 121 15.76 8.55 0.85
CA GLY A 121 16.28 9.61 0.01
C GLY A 121 17.77 9.38 -0.24
N LYS A 122 18.15 9.39 -1.51
CA LYS A 122 19.42 9.97 -1.94
C LYS A 122 19.14 11.38 -2.43
#